data_AF-A0A146KA77-F1
#
_entry.id   AF-A0A146KA77-F1
#
_cell.length_a   1.000
_cell.length_b   1.000
_cell.length_c   1.000
_cell.angle_alpha   90.00
_cell.angle_beta   90.00
_cell.angle_gamma   90.00
#
_symmetry.space_group_name_H-M   'P 1'
#
loop_
_entity.id
_entity.type
_entity.pdbx_description
1 polymer ?
#
loop_
_entity_poly.entity_id
_entity_poly.type
_entity_poly.pdbx_seq_one_letter_code
_entity_poly.pdbx_strand_id
1 'polypeptide(L)'
;NKRQEYFSPLYVQDLKFHSGNFKYLNQCETCQLDKPPGCSHCSKCDHCIVYSDHHCPWMGCCIGLRNYLYFILAILISFIYCVYSV
;
A
#
# COMPACT_ATOMS: atom_id res chain seq x y z
N ASN A 1 13.50 -12.47 2.43
CA ASN A 1 13.15 -11.63 3.60
C ASN A 1 11.70 -11.18 3.41
N LYS A 2 10.75 -11.60 4.26
CA LYS A 2 9.30 -11.48 4.00
C LYS A 2 8.82 -10.05 3.69
N ARG A 3 9.62 -9.04 4.01
CA ARG A 3 9.37 -7.62 3.67
C ARG A 3 9.42 -7.29 2.18
N GLN A 4 10.17 -8.05 1.37
CA GLN A 4 10.22 -7.86 -0.09
C GLN A 4 9.13 -8.66 -0.84
N GLU A 5 8.57 -9.71 -0.25
CA GLU A 5 7.49 -10.50 -0.89
C GLU A 5 6.21 -9.69 -1.11
N TYR A 6 6.01 -8.61 -0.35
CA TYR A 6 4.86 -7.70 -0.49
C TYR A 6 4.96 -6.80 -1.73
N PHE A 7 6.16 -6.62 -2.29
CA PHE A 7 6.35 -5.98 -3.59
C PHE A 7 6.30 -7.09 -4.64
N SER A 8 5.21 -7.15 -5.40
CA SER A 8 5.10 -8.20 -6.42
C SER A 8 6.28 -8.11 -7.40
N PRO A 9 6.84 -9.24 -7.86
CA PRO A 9 7.92 -9.25 -8.83
C PRO A 9 7.57 -8.47 -10.11
N LEU A 10 6.29 -8.54 -10.50
CA LEU A 10 5.72 -7.77 -11.61
C LEU A 10 5.81 -6.25 -11.35
N TYR A 11 5.43 -5.77 -10.16
CA TYR A 11 5.55 -4.35 -9.83
C TYR A 11 7.00 -3.85 -9.87
N VAL A 12 7.94 -4.66 -9.38
CA VAL A 12 9.38 -4.34 -9.44
C VAL A 12 9.90 -4.33 -10.89
N GLN A 13 9.36 -5.19 -11.75
CA GLN A 13 9.70 -5.23 -13.17
C GLN A 13 9.07 -4.06 -13.94
N ASP A 14 7.83 -3.67 -13.66
CA ASP A 14 7.14 -2.55 -14.30
C ASP A 14 7.84 -1.21 -13.99
N LEU A 15 8.31 -1.04 -12.76
CA LEU A 15 9.13 0.11 -12.37
C LEU A 15 10.44 0.20 -13.16
N LYS A 16 11.05 -0.94 -13.51
CA LYS A 16 12.26 -1.01 -14.34
C LYS A 16 11.96 -0.79 -15.82
N PHE A 17 10.82 -1.28 -16.32
CA PHE A 17 10.45 -1.23 -17.73
C PHE A 17 10.01 0.16 -18.19
N HIS A 18 9.22 0.87 -17.38
CA HIS A 18 8.73 2.21 -17.73
C HIS A 18 9.77 3.32 -17.60
N SER A 19 10.94 3.05 -17.02
CA SER A 19 11.81 4.11 -16.56
C SER A 19 13.28 3.81 -16.83
N GLY A 20 13.73 4.19 -18.02
CA GLY A 20 15.13 4.13 -18.43
C GLY A 20 16.07 5.10 -17.70
N ASN A 21 15.89 5.36 -16.39
CA ASN A 21 16.80 5.98 -15.40
C ASN A 21 16.05 6.83 -14.34
N PHE A 22 15.08 6.29 -13.58
CA PHE A 22 14.59 7.02 -12.38
C PHE A 22 15.48 6.77 -11.16
N LYS A 23 16.20 7.83 -10.79
CA LYS A 23 17.02 7.94 -9.60
C LYS A 23 16.21 8.59 -8.46
N TYR A 24 15.15 7.94 -7.97
CA TYR A 24 14.43 8.36 -6.75
C TYR A 24 13.89 7.16 -5.96
N LEU A 25 14.75 6.18 -5.70
CA LEU A 25 14.53 5.18 -4.65
C LEU A 25 14.96 5.82 -3.32
N ASN A 26 14.03 6.49 -2.66
CA ASN A 26 14.31 6.99 -1.31
C ASN A 26 14.36 5.78 -0.38
N GLN A 27 15.47 5.54 0.31
CA GLN A 27 15.55 4.41 1.24
C GLN A 27 14.64 4.65 2.46
N CYS A 28 13.99 3.61 2.95
CA CYS A 28 13.38 3.62 4.27
C CYS A 28 14.45 3.33 5.31
N GLU A 29 14.69 4.25 6.24
CA GLU A 29 15.69 4.10 7.31
C GLU A 29 15.34 2.94 8.25
N THR A 30 14.05 2.80 8.60
CA THR A 30 13.56 1.75 9.51
C THR A 30 13.61 0.37 8.90
N CYS A 31 13.15 0.24 7.65
CA CYS A 31 13.09 -1.07 6.98
C CYS A 31 14.36 -1.42 6.20
N GLN A 32 15.26 -0.46 5.97
CA GLN A 32 16.46 -0.59 5.14
C GLN A 32 16.15 -1.12 3.74
N LEU A 33 15.05 -0.63 3.16
CA LEU A 33 14.54 -1.02 1.85
C LEU A 33 14.40 0.21 0.98
N ASP A 34 14.76 0.08 -0.28
CA ASP A 34 14.56 1.12 -1.28
C ASP A 34 13.06 1.29 -1.56
N LYS A 35 12.53 2.49 -1.29
CA LYS A 35 11.11 2.78 -1.51
C LYS A 35 10.89 3.15 -2.98
N PRO A 36 10.02 2.42 -3.70
CA PRO A 36 9.56 2.88 -4.99
C PRO A 36 8.67 4.13 -4.85
N PRO A 37 8.45 4.90 -5.93
CA PRO A 37 7.59 6.07 -5.89
C PRO A 37 6.18 5.70 -5.39
N GLY A 38 5.67 6.50 -4.44
CA GLY A 38 4.37 6.26 -3.80
C GLY A 38 4.39 5.26 -2.64
N CYS A 39 5.55 4.71 -2.26
CA CYS A 39 5.69 3.86 -1.08
C CYS A 39 6.02 4.68 0.18
N SER A 40 5.28 4.42 1.26
CA SER A 40 5.47 5.06 2.57
C SER A 40 5.60 4.04 3.69
N HIS A 41 6.43 4.33 4.68
CA HIS A 41 6.54 3.52 5.89
C HIS A 41 5.43 3.90 6.87
N CYS A 42 4.68 2.92 7.35
CA CYS A 42 3.73 3.13 8.43
C CYS A 42 4.37 2.72 9.75
N SER A 43 4.60 3.68 10.65
CA SER A 43 5.16 3.42 11.99
C SER A 43 4.26 2.56 12.86
N LYS A 44 2.94 2.57 12.65
CA LYS A 44 1.98 1.75 13.41
C LYS A 44 2.03 0.27 13.04
N CYS A 45 2.26 -0.03 11.76
CA CYS A 45 2.36 -1.41 11.27
C CYS A 45 3.80 -1.89 11.06
N ASP A 46 4.78 -1.00 11.27
CA ASP A 46 6.22 -1.24 11.15
C ASP A 46 6.64 -1.87 9.80
N HIS A 47 6.01 -1.42 8.72
CA HIS A 47 6.36 -1.85 7.38
C HIS A 47 6.09 -0.79 6.30
N CYS A 48 6.76 -0.94 5.16
CA CYS A 48 6.56 -0.12 3.97
C CYS A 48 5.35 -0.61 3.18
N ILE A 49 4.46 0.31 2.82
CA ILE A 49 3.24 0.06 2.05
C ILE A 49 3.36 0.73 0.69
N VAL A 50 3.06 0.00 -0.38
CA VAL A 50 3.09 0.47 -1.77
C VAL A 50 1.80 1.22 -2.10
N TYR A 51 1.92 2.39 -2.71
CA TYR A 51 0.80 3.32 -2.91
C TYR A 51 -0.02 3.44 -1.63
N SER A 52 0.67 3.74 -0.54
CA SER A 52 0.06 3.88 0.77
C SER A 52 -0.93 5.02 0.73
N ASP A 53 -2.18 4.74 1.11
CA ASP A 53 -3.19 5.76 1.32
C ASP A 53 -3.17 6.17 2.81
N HIS A 54 -3.62 5.29 3.71
CA HIS A 54 -3.64 5.57 5.14
C HIS A 54 -3.60 4.31 6.00
N HIS A 55 -3.27 4.46 7.29
CA HIS A 55 -3.52 3.42 8.29
C HIS A 55 -4.94 3.58 8.83
N CYS A 56 -5.83 2.65 8.51
CA CYS A 56 -7.22 2.70 8.95
C CYS A 56 -7.37 2.03 10.32
N PRO A 57 -7.73 2.77 11.39
CA PRO A 57 -7.93 2.18 12.72
C PRO A 57 -9.11 1.19 12.75
N TRP A 58 -10.13 1.43 11.91
CA TRP A 58 -11.34 0.60 11.88
C TRP A 58 -11.08 -0.77 11.26
N MET A 59 -10.21 -0.82 10.26
CA MET A 59 -9.81 -2.08 9.62
C MET A 59 -8.60 -2.73 10.32
N GLY A 60 -7.97 -2.04 11.28
CA GLY A 60 -6.77 -2.51 11.97
C GLY A 60 -5.56 -2.73 11.05
N CYS A 61 -5.56 -2.15 9.84
CA CYS A 61 -4.50 -2.36 8.86
C CYS A 61 -4.29 -1.13 7.95
N CYS A 62 -3.15 -1.11 7.27
CA CYS A 62 -2.87 -0.10 6.24
C CYS A 62 -3.65 -0.37 4.96
N ILE A 63 -4.22 0.69 4.40
CA ILE A 63 -4.84 0.71 3.09
C ILE A 63 -3.81 1.17 2.06
N GLY A 64 -3.63 0.38 1.01
CA GLY A 64 -2.77 0.69 -0.12
C GLY A 64 -3.09 -0.21 -1.30
N LEU A 65 -2.18 -0.33 -2.26
CA LEU A 65 -2.45 -0.98 -3.55
C LEU A 65 -3.18 -2.34 -3.44
N ARG A 66 -2.75 -3.19 -2.51
CA ARG A 66 -3.22 -4.59 -2.39
C ARG A 66 -4.65 -4.71 -1.89
N ASN A 67 -5.13 -3.75 -1.11
CA ASN A 67 -6.44 -3.82 -0.46
C ASN A 67 -7.34 -2.62 -0.73
N TYR A 68 -6.91 -1.68 -1.55
CA TYR A 68 -7.67 -0.48 -1.89
C TYR A 68 -9.07 -0.82 -2.42
N LEU A 69 -9.18 -1.76 -3.37
CA LEU A 69 -10.48 -2.16 -3.92
C LEU A 69 -11.39 -2.80 -2.87
N TYR A 70 -10.85 -3.66 -2.01
CA TYR A 70 -11.63 -4.27 -0.93
C TYR A 70 -12.11 -3.23 0.09
N PHE A 71 -11.29 -2.22 0.38
CA PHE A 71 -11.68 -1.11 1.25
C PHE A 71 -12.83 -0.29 0.65
N ILE A 72 -12.76 0.04 -0.64
CA ILE A 72 -13.87 0.74 -1.33
C ILE A 72 -15.14 -0.10 -1.34
N LEU A 73 -15.04 -1.40 -1.64
CA LEU A 73 -16.18 -2.31 -1.58
C LEU A 73 -16.78 -2.40 -0.17
N ALA A 74 -15.95 -2.44 0.87
CA ALA A 74 -16.42 -2.44 2.26
C ALA A 74 -17.20 -1.16 2.58
N ILE A 75 -16.70 0.02 2.20
CA ILE A 75 -17.42 1.29 2.40
C ILE A 75 -18.76 1.29 1.66
N LEU A 76 -18.79 0.84 0.40
CA LEU A 76 -20.02 0.80 -0.39
C LEU A 76 -21.06 -0.14 0.22
N ILE A 77 -20.65 -1.35 0.65
CA ILE A 77 -21.54 -2.30 1.31
C ILE A 77 -22.05 -1.74 2.64
N SER A 78 -21.18 -1.10 3.45
CA SER A 78 -21.60 -0.45 4.69
C SER A 78 -22.58 0.69 4.43
N PHE A 79 -22.37 1.49 3.40
CA PHE A 79 -23.30 2.56 3.02
C PHE A 79 -24.66 2.00 2.62
N ILE A 80 -24.67 0.97 1.77
CA ILE A 80 -25.89 0.29 1.34
C ILE A 80 -26.63 -0.31 2.55
N TYR A 81 -25.90 -0.98 3.46
CA TYR A 81 -26.47 -1.53 4.68
C TYR A 81 -27.11 -0.44 5.53
N CYS A 82 -26.45 0.70 5.74
CA CYS A 82 -27.01 1.84 6.45
C CYS A 82 -28.32 2.33 5.81
N VAL A 83 -28.37 2.44 4.48
CA VAL A 83 -29.58 2.87 3.75
C VAL A 83 -30.73 1.87 3.90
N TYR A 84 -30.46 0.55 3.91
CA TYR A 84 -31.49 -0.47 4.10
C TYR A 84 -31.89 -0.68 5.57
N SER A 85 -31.02 -0.34 6.52
CA SER A 85 -31.27 -0.46 7.95
C SER A 85 -32.01 0.75 8.55
N VAL A 86 -32.21 1.79 7.74
CA VAL A 86 -33.11 2.93 7.99
C VAL A 86 -34.51 2.56 7.51
#